data_AF-A0A068VLA0-F1
#
_entry.id   AF-A0A068VLA0-F1
#
_cell.length_a   1.000
_cell.length_b   1.000
_cell.length_c   1.000
_cell.angle_alpha   90.00
_cell.angle_beta   90.00
_cell.angle_gamma   90.00
#
_symmetry.space_group_name_H-M   'P 1'
#
loop_
_entity.id
_entity.type
_entity.pdbx_description
1 polymer ?
#
loop_
_entity_poly.entity_id
_entity_poly.type
_entity_poly.pdbx_seq_one_letter_code
_entity_poly.pdbx_strand_id
1 'polypeptide(L)'
;MAVNKIGAMAILFCGMILLGANVEVTAAVRPGPEQICPLYCIIGIEYVDCDGEKTYTDCTNCCFQNGCTLHFKDGTSYFCTWPAKHELGFGKGVYKI
;
A
#
# COMPACT_ATOMS: atom_id res chain seq x y z
N MET A 1 -8.10 -0.25 55.83
CA MET A 1 -8.16 0.21 54.43
C MET A 1 -9.30 -0.53 53.74
N ALA A 2 -10.47 0.11 53.63
CA ALA A 2 -11.66 -0.49 53.02
C ALA A 2 -11.67 -0.16 51.53
N VAL A 3 -11.06 -1.04 50.74
CA VAL A 3 -11.19 -0.96 49.28
C VAL A 3 -12.59 -1.42 48.95
N ASN A 4 -13.45 -0.48 48.59
CA ASN A 4 -14.86 -0.73 48.30
C ASN A 4 -14.96 -1.76 47.15
N LYS A 5 -15.46 -2.97 47.45
CA LYS A 5 -15.43 -4.18 46.57
C LYS A 5 -16.08 -3.99 45.20
N ILE A 6 -16.83 -2.91 45.00
CA ILE A 6 -17.58 -2.62 43.77
C ILE A 6 -16.67 -2.04 42.67
N GLY A 7 -15.59 -1.34 43.04
CA GLY A 7 -14.70 -0.69 42.06
C GLY A 7 -13.79 -1.64 41.30
N ALA A 8 -13.45 -2.79 41.89
CA ALA A 8 -12.51 -3.75 41.28
C ALA A 8 -13.13 -4.54 40.11
N MET A 9 -14.46 -4.74 40.12
CA MET A 9 -15.14 -5.48 39.05
C MET A 9 -15.32 -4.64 37.77
N ALA A 10 -15.43 -3.31 37.90
CA ALA A 10 -15.56 -2.42 36.74
C ALA A 10 -14.28 -2.33 35.89
N ILE A 11 -13.11 -2.43 36.53
CA ILE A 11 -11.81 -2.39 35.83
C ILE A 11 -11.59 -3.66 34.99
N LEU A 12 -12.06 -4.82 35.47
CA LEU A 12 -11.94 -6.10 34.76
C LEU A 12 -12.75 -6.13 33.45
N PHE A 13 -13.93 -5.48 33.41
CA PHE A 13 -14.72 -5.42 32.18
C PHE A 13 -14.15 -4.45 31.13
N CYS A 14 -13.55 -3.33 31.55
CA CYS A 14 -12.88 -2.41 30.62
C CYS A 14 -11.60 -3.01 30.01
N GLY A 15 -10.91 -3.92 30.71
CA GLY A 15 -9.67 -4.53 30.22
C GLY A 15 -9.86 -5.50 29.04
N MET A 16 -11.00 -6.18 28.95
CA MET A 16 -11.23 -7.19 27.90
C MET A 16 -11.61 -6.60 26.53
N ILE A 17 -12.12 -5.35 26.50
CA ILE A 17 -12.50 -4.69 25.22
C ILE A 17 -11.24 -4.26 24.44
N LEU A 18 -10.12 -3.99 25.10
CA LEU A 18 -8.88 -3.56 24.46
C LEU A 18 -8.04 -4.72 23.85
N LEU A 19 -8.37 -5.97 24.16
CA LEU A 19 -7.63 -7.15 23.67
C LEU A 19 -8.21 -7.76 22.38
N GLY A 20 -9.40 -7.33 21.94
CA GLY A 20 -10.08 -7.85 20.75
C GLY A 20 -9.92 -7.01 19.48
N ALA A 21 -9.11 -5.95 19.52
CA ALA A 21 -8.80 -5.13 18.35
C ALA A 21 -7.49 -5.59 17.67
N ASN A 22 -7.24 -6.90 17.62
CA ASN A 22 -6.35 -7.48 16.63
C ASN A 22 -7.14 -7.66 15.33
N VAL A 23 -7.62 -6.55 14.76
CA VAL A 23 -7.89 -6.56 13.33
C VAL A 23 -6.51 -6.54 12.70
N GLU A 24 -5.97 -7.73 12.45
CA GLU A 24 -4.95 -7.95 11.44
C GLU A 24 -5.58 -7.55 10.11
N VAL A 25 -5.69 -6.24 9.87
CA VAL A 25 -5.71 -5.71 8.52
C VAL A 25 -4.30 -5.95 8.01
N THR A 26 -4.01 -7.19 7.62
CA THR A 26 -3.02 -7.46 6.59
C THR A 26 -3.62 -6.96 5.27
N ALA A 27 -3.96 -5.67 5.20
CA ALA A 27 -3.64 -4.94 3.99
C ALA A 27 -2.12 -5.06 3.95
N ALA A 28 -1.61 -5.78 2.97
CA ALA A 28 -0.23 -5.66 2.58
C ALA A 28 -0.02 -4.19 2.19
N VAL A 29 0.13 -3.32 3.20
CA VAL A 29 0.58 -1.95 3.02
C VAL A 29 2.02 -2.13 2.60
N ARG A 30 2.22 -2.33 1.29
CA ARG A 30 3.52 -2.20 0.67
C ARG A 30 4.10 -0.91 1.22
N PRO A 31 5.31 -0.96 1.80
CA PRO A 31 5.91 0.23 2.37
C PRO A 31 5.82 1.33 1.33
N GLY A 32 5.23 2.45 1.74
CA GLY A 32 5.11 3.61 0.89
C GLY A 32 6.50 3.95 0.33
N PRO A 33 6.56 4.44 -0.91
CA PRO A 33 7.82 4.73 -1.57
C PRO A 33 8.71 5.63 -0.71
N GLU A 34 9.99 5.28 -0.59
CA GLU A 34 11.01 6.05 0.16
C GLU A 34 11.25 7.45 -0.44
N GLN A 35 10.66 7.73 -1.60
CA GLN A 35 10.79 8.95 -2.38
C GLN A 35 9.44 9.69 -2.42
N ILE A 36 9.50 11.02 -2.54
CA ILE A 36 8.30 11.85 -2.69
C ILE A 36 7.59 11.45 -3.98
N CYS A 37 6.40 10.85 -3.85
CA CYS A 37 5.58 10.58 -5.02
C CYS A 37 4.79 11.79 -5.47
N PRO A 38 4.63 11.95 -6.78
CA PRO A 38 3.63 12.85 -7.27
C PRO A 38 2.23 12.35 -6.90
N LEU A 39 1.31 13.29 -6.68
CA LEU A 39 -0.09 13.02 -6.34
C LEU A 39 -0.99 12.87 -7.57
N TYR A 40 -0.44 12.90 -8.79
CA TYR A 40 -1.25 12.68 -9.99
C TYR A 40 -1.71 11.23 -10.08
N CYS A 41 -2.95 11.04 -10.50
CA CYS A 41 -3.55 9.74 -10.76
C CYS A 41 -3.40 9.39 -12.24
N ILE A 42 -2.99 8.16 -12.52
CA ILE A 42 -3.22 7.53 -13.81
C ILE A 42 -4.67 7.04 -13.83
N ILE A 43 -5.43 7.49 -14.83
CA ILE A 43 -6.87 7.20 -14.98
C ILE A 43 -7.05 6.05 -15.98
N GLY A 44 -8.17 5.33 -15.90
CA GLY A 44 -8.54 4.29 -16.86
C GLY A 44 -8.00 2.91 -16.52
N ILE A 45 -7.44 2.75 -15.31
CA ILE A 45 -7.02 1.47 -14.76
C ILE A 45 -8.26 0.64 -14.41
N GLU A 46 -8.24 -0.63 -14.79
CA GLU A 46 -9.23 -1.63 -14.41
C GLU A 46 -8.82 -2.32 -13.12
N TYR A 47 -7.56 -2.79 -13.03
CA TYR A 47 -6.97 -3.34 -11.81
C TYR A 47 -5.45 -3.26 -11.86
N VAL A 48 -4.82 -3.38 -10.69
CA VAL A 48 -3.38 -3.49 -10.52
C VAL A 48 -3.06 -4.92 -10.08
N ASP A 49 -2.08 -5.55 -10.72
CA ASP A 49 -1.52 -6.84 -10.33
C ASP A 49 -0.12 -6.65 -9.76
N CYS A 50 0.04 -7.00 -8.49
CA CYS A 50 1.29 -6.94 -7.77
C CYS A 50 1.63 -8.35 -7.26
N ASP A 51 2.56 -9.05 -7.93
CA ASP A 51 2.96 -10.42 -7.57
C ASP A 51 1.77 -11.41 -7.46
N GLY A 52 0.76 -11.26 -8.33
CA GLY A 52 -0.44 -12.09 -8.37
C GLY A 52 -1.59 -11.58 -7.48
N GLU A 53 -1.39 -10.54 -6.68
CA GLU A 53 -2.44 -9.87 -5.91
C GLU A 53 -3.12 -8.79 -6.76
N LYS A 54 -4.45 -8.89 -6.91
CA LYS A 54 -5.25 -7.94 -7.68
C LYS A 54 -5.91 -6.90 -6.79
N THR A 55 -5.63 -5.64 -7.07
CA THR A 55 -6.21 -4.49 -6.36
C THR A 55 -6.95 -3.59 -7.34
N TYR A 56 -8.16 -3.17 -6.97
CA TYR A 56 -9.00 -2.29 -7.78
C TYR A 56 -8.90 -0.87 -7.22
N THR A 57 -8.41 0.06 -8.03
CA THR A 57 -8.31 1.47 -7.67
C THR A 57 -8.53 2.35 -8.90
N ASP A 58 -9.31 3.42 -8.74
CA ASP A 58 -9.54 4.43 -9.78
C ASP A 58 -8.44 5.50 -9.82
N CYS A 59 -7.56 5.54 -8.80
CA CYS A 59 -6.43 6.46 -8.73
C CYS A 59 -5.19 5.78 -8.19
N THR A 60 -4.15 5.70 -9.03
CA THR A 60 -2.81 5.32 -8.57
C THR A 60 -1.75 5.82 -9.55
N ASN A 61 -0.48 5.59 -9.25
CA ASN A 61 0.62 5.82 -10.16
C ASN A 61 1.77 4.84 -9.89
N CYS A 62 2.74 4.79 -10.80
CA CYS A 62 3.87 3.86 -10.69
C CYS A 62 4.83 4.13 -9.54
N CYS A 63 4.78 5.31 -8.91
CA CYS A 63 5.55 5.57 -7.71
C CYS A 63 4.99 4.77 -6.53
N PHE A 64 3.67 4.71 -6.39
CA PHE A 64 2.99 3.88 -5.39
C PHE A 64 2.93 2.38 -5.75
N GLN A 65 2.88 2.07 -7.04
CA GLN A 65 2.75 0.69 -7.56
C GLN A 65 4.03 0.20 -8.22
N ASN A 66 5.20 0.57 -7.68
CA ASN A 66 6.48 0.18 -8.26
C ASN A 66 6.63 -1.35 -8.26
N GLY A 67 6.99 -1.92 -9.41
CA GLY A 67 7.08 -3.37 -9.60
C GLY A 67 5.75 -4.08 -9.82
N CYS A 68 4.63 -3.36 -9.98
CA CYS A 68 3.34 -3.94 -10.33
C CYS A 68 2.99 -3.73 -11.81
N THR A 69 2.01 -4.49 -12.31
CA THR A 69 1.41 -4.28 -13.63
C THR A 69 0.06 -3.58 -13.50
N LEU A 70 -0.12 -2.46 -14.18
CA LEU A 70 -1.41 -1.79 -14.33
C LEU A 70 -2.13 -2.39 -15.53
N HIS A 71 -3.36 -2.87 -15.35
CA HIS A 71 -4.23 -3.31 -16.43
C HIS A 71 -5.29 -2.25 -16.67
N PHE A 72 -5.44 -1.79 -17.90
CA PHE A 72 -6.34 -0.70 -18.27
C PHE A 72 -7.65 -1.23 -18.86
N LYS A 73 -8.72 -0.44 -18.74
CA LYS A 73 -10.06 -0.77 -19.25
C LYS A 73 -10.11 -0.95 -20.78
N ASP A 74 -9.10 -0.47 -21.50
CA ASP A 74 -8.94 -0.67 -22.94
C ASP A 74 -8.26 -2.00 -23.30
N GLY A 75 -7.91 -2.82 -22.30
CA GLY A 75 -7.23 -4.11 -22.45
C GLY A 75 -5.71 -4.00 -22.52
N THR A 76 -5.13 -2.81 -22.48
CA THR A 76 -3.66 -2.63 -22.44
C THR A 76 -3.13 -2.91 -21.04
N SER A 77 -1.82 -3.17 -20.94
CA SER A 77 -1.17 -3.40 -19.65
C SER A 77 0.21 -2.74 -19.62
N TYR A 78 0.58 -2.18 -18.48
CA TYR A 78 1.83 -1.44 -18.30
C TYR A 78 2.54 -1.87 -17.01
N PHE A 79 3.79 -2.30 -17.13
CA PHE A 79 4.61 -2.63 -15.97
C PHE A 79 5.24 -1.36 -15.37
N CYS A 80 4.95 -1.08 -14.11
CA CYS A 80 5.41 0.09 -13.40
C CYS A 80 6.85 -0.05 -12.92
N THR A 81 7.69 0.90 -13.33
CA THR A 81 9.02 1.12 -12.76
C THR A 81 9.14 2.56 -12.28
N TRP A 82 9.58 2.75 -11.04
CA TRP A 82 9.82 4.06 -10.43
C TRP A 82 11.12 4.10 -9.62
N PRO A 83 11.93 5.19 -9.73
CA PRO A 83 11.80 6.27 -10.71
C PRO A 83 11.93 5.72 -12.14
N ALA A 84 11.31 6.41 -13.12
CA ALA A 84 11.32 5.96 -14.50
C ALA A 84 12.77 5.77 -14.97
N LYS A 85 13.17 4.52 -15.21
CA LYS A 85 14.48 4.22 -15.78
C LYS A 85 14.36 4.42 -17.28
N HIS A 86 14.70 5.61 -17.76
CA HIS A 86 14.88 5.83 -19.18
C HIS A 86 16.15 5.06 -19.60
N GLU A 87 15.97 3.94 -20.29
CA GLU A 87 17.06 3.35 -21.04
C GLU A 87 17.32 4.27 -22.26
N LEU A 88 18.17 5.28 -22.06
CA LEU A 88 18.68 6.06 -23.18
C LEU A 88 19.49 5.11 -24.05
N GLY A 89 18.92 4.70 -25.17
CA GLY A 89 19.53 3.86 -26.20
C GLY A 89 20.68 4.54 -26.95
N PHE A 90 21.63 5.12 -26.23
CA PHE A 90 22.92 5.57 -26.75
C PHE A 90 24.04 4.98 -25.89
N GLY A 91 24.41 3.74 -26.21
CA GLY A 91 25.71 3.15 -25.87
C GLY A 91 26.02 3.00 -24.36
N LYS A 92 25.98 1.75 -23.88
CA LYS A 92 26.73 1.23 -22.71
C LYS A 92 27.04 2.25 -21.59
N GLY A 93 26.10 2.41 -20.67
CA GLY A 93 26.39 3.07 -19.40
C GLY A 93 25.11 3.27 -18.60
N VAL A 94 24.79 2.33 -17.72
CA VAL A 94 23.75 2.52 -16.71
C VAL A 94 24.33 3.47 -15.65
N TYR A 95 24.11 4.77 -15.80
CA TYR A 95 24.45 5.73 -14.76
C TYR A 95 23.28 5.80 -13.77
N LYS A 96 23.53 5.37 -12.53
CA LYS A 96 22.71 5.75 -11.38
C LYS A 96 23.04 7.21 -11.08
N ILE A 97 22.10 8.11 -11.35
CA ILE A 97 22.15 9.48 -10.84
C ILE A 97 21.67 9.46 -9.39
#